data_AF-A0A6P0TH92-F1
#
_entry.id   AF-A0A6P0TH92-F1
#
_cell.length_a   1.000
_cell.length_b   1.000
_cell.length_c   1.000
_cell.angle_alpha   90.00
_cell.angle_beta   90.00
_cell.angle_gamma   90.00
#
_symmetry.space_group_name_H-M   'P 1'
#
loop_
_entity.id
_entity.type
_entity.pdbx_description
1 polymer ?
#
loop_
_entity_poly.entity_id
_entity_poly.type
_entity_poly.pdbx_seq_one_letter_code
_entity_poly.pdbx_strand_id
1 'polypeptide(L)' 'YALANGTRPLDLSVNGQVVDRIEFTDTMSWEDWDLLTRSLNLDTGLNTIRLTATGRSGGDFDYLEVSRTA' A
#
# COMPACT_ATOMS: atom_id res chain seq x y z
N TYR A 1 -7.45 3.40 1.74
CA TYR A 1 -7.22 2.66 2.99
C TYR A 1 -7.80 3.48 4.14
N ALA A 2 -8.12 2.84 5.26
CA ALA A 2 -8.55 3.52 6.47
C ALA A 2 -7.67 3.09 7.65
N LEU A 3 -7.33 4.04 8.53
CA LEU A 3 -6.54 3.81 9.74
C LEU A 3 -6.89 4.85 10.80
N ALA A 4 -7.49 4.44 11.91
CA ALA A 4 -7.97 5.40 12.91
C ALA A 4 -6.88 6.13 13.70
N ASN A 5 -5.68 5.55 13.87
CA ASN A 5 -4.61 6.19 14.62
C ASN A 5 -3.19 5.72 14.25
N GLY A 6 -2.25 6.65 14.38
CA GLY A 6 -0.81 6.40 14.32
C GLY A 6 -0.31 6.14 12.90
N THR A 7 0.75 5.34 12.78
CA THR A 7 1.35 5.01 11.49
C THR A 7 1.69 3.52 11.45
N ARG A 8 1.31 2.86 10.36
CA ARG A 8 1.53 1.41 10.16
C ARG A 8 2.36 1.19 8.89
N PRO A 9 3.70 1.02 9.02
CA PRO A 9 4.56 0.76 7.87
C PRO A 9 4.32 -0.62 7.26
N LEU A 10 4.16 -0.67 5.94
CA LEU A 10 4.07 -1.91 5.16
C LEU A 10 5.21 -1.98 4.14
N ASP A 11 5.83 -3.15 4.03
CA ASP A 11 6.77 -3.45 2.95
C ASP A 11 5.97 -3.70 1.67
N LEU A 12 6.26 -2.92 0.62
CA LEU A 12 5.75 -3.12 -0.72
C LEU A 12 6.73 -3.99 -1.49
N SER A 13 6.23 -5.11 -2.00
CA SER A 13 6.98 -6.00 -2.89
C SER A 13 6.33 -6.13 -4.26
N VAL A 14 7.17 -6.18 -5.28
CA VAL A 14 6.82 -6.43 -6.68
C VAL A 14 7.60 -7.66 -7.14
N ASN A 15 6.90 -8.66 -7.66
CA ASN A 15 7.47 -9.92 -8.15
C ASN A 15 8.41 -10.59 -7.13
N GLY A 16 8.04 -10.50 -5.85
CA GLY A 16 8.77 -11.11 -4.72
C GLY A 16 9.95 -10.30 -4.17
N GLN A 17 10.28 -9.15 -4.76
CA GLN A 17 11.32 -8.24 -4.26
C GLN A 17 10.69 -7.07 -3.53
N VAL A 18 11.17 -6.74 -2.32
CA VAL A 18 10.75 -5.52 -1.60
C VAL A 18 11.36 -4.32 -2.33
N VAL A 19 10.50 -3.41 -2.79
CA VAL A 19 10.89 -2.23 -3.58
C VAL A 19 10.74 -0.93 -2.80
N ASP A 20 9.90 -0.92 -1.76
CA ASP A 20 9.67 0.26 -0.92
C ASP A 20 9.13 -0.17 0.47
N ARG A 21 9.26 0.73 1.45
CA ARG A 21 8.54 0.67 2.72
C ARG A 21 7.65 1.89 2.82
N ILE A 22 6.34 1.66 2.82
CA ILE A 22 5.34 2.72 2.79
C ILE A 22 4.80 2.94 4.20
N GLU A 23 4.92 4.18 4.67
CA GLU A 23 4.24 4.64 5.88
C GLU A 23 2.77 4.93 5.55
N PHE A 24 1.85 4.12 6.07
CA PHE A 24 0.42 4.43 6.07
C PHE A 24 0.07 5.17 7.36
N THR A 25 -0.07 6.49 7.27
CA THR A 25 -0.49 7.36 8.39
C THR A 25 -1.99 7.27 8.60
N ASP A 26 -2.46 7.67 9.78
CA ASP A 26 -3.89 7.67 10.09
C ASP A 26 -4.72 8.55 9.14
N THR A 27 -5.91 8.05 8.85
CA THR A 27 -7.01 8.77 8.17
C THR A 27 -8.00 9.34 9.18
N MET A 28 -7.63 9.39 10.47
CA MET A 28 -8.43 9.87 11.61
C MET A 28 -9.59 8.95 12.08
N SER A 29 -10.12 8.08 11.22
CA SER A 29 -11.16 7.09 11.58
C SER A 29 -11.06 5.82 10.73
N TRP A 30 -11.68 4.73 11.18
CA TRP A 30 -11.90 3.53 10.34
C TRP A 30 -12.98 3.74 9.28
N GLU A 31 -13.77 4.80 9.41
CA GLU A 31 -14.81 5.21 8.45
C GLU A 31 -14.28 6.19 7.40
N ASP A 32 -13.13 6.81 7.66
CA ASP A 32 -12.49 7.78 6.76
C ASP A 32 -11.47 7.08 5.87
N TRP A 33 -11.67 7.17 4.56
CA TRP A 33 -10.86 6.50 3.55
C TRP A 33 -10.00 7.48 2.76
N ASP A 34 -8.74 7.15 2.54
CA ASP A 34 -7.83 7.93 1.70
C ASP A 34 -7.06 7.08 0.68
N LEU A 35 -6.47 7.72 -0.32
CA LEU A 35 -5.65 7.11 -1.36
C LEU A 35 -4.18 7.46 -1.18
N LEU A 36 -3.34 6.44 -1.30
CA LEU A 36 -1.89 6.59 -1.32
C LEU A 36 -1.36 6.04 -2.64
N THR A 37 -0.67 6.88 -3.39
CA THR A 37 -0.12 6.54 -4.71
C THR A 37 1.39 6.29 -4.64
N ARG A 38 1.86 5.29 -5.38
CA ARG A 38 3.28 5.02 -5.63
C ARG A 38 3.50 4.71 -7.11
N SER A 39 4.60 5.20 -7.66
CA SER A 39 5.05 4.84 -9.00
C SER A 39 5.90 3.58 -8.93
N LEU A 40 5.57 2.57 -9.72
CA LEU A 40 6.25 1.27 -9.74
C LEU A 40 6.64 0.92 -11.18
N ASN A 41 7.81 0.31 -11.32
CA ASN A 41 8.19 -0.34 -12.57
C ASN A 41 7.60 -1.76 -12.55
N LEU A 42 6.79 -2.08 -13.56
CA LEU A 42 6.14 -3.38 -13.72
C LEU A 42 6.66 -4.07 -14.98
N ASP A 43 6.82 -5.39 -14.91
CA ASP A 43 7.18 -6.19 -16.07
C ASP A 43 6.01 -6.26 -17.06
N THR A 44 6.31 -6.55 -18.33
CA THR A 44 5.23 -6.80 -19.30
C THR A 44 4.47 -8.07 -18.92
N GLY A 45 3.14 -7.97 -18.79
CA GLY A 45 2.28 -9.10 -18.46
C GLY A 45 1.94 -9.20 -16.97
N LEU A 46 1.97 -10.41 -16.42
CA LEU A 46 1.54 -10.68 -15.06
C LEU A 46 2.56 -10.17 -14.05
N ASN A 47 2.10 -9.40 -13.06
CA ASN A 47 2.90 -8.96 -11.93
C ASN A 47 2.21 -9.36 -10.62
N THR A 48 3.01 -9.68 -9.60
CA THR A 48 2.52 -9.88 -8.23
C THR A 48 2.90 -8.68 -7.39
N ILE A 49 1.90 -7.95 -6.87
CA ILE A 49 2.09 -6.83 -5.95
C ILE A 49 1.59 -7.25 -4.58
N ARG A 50 2.40 -7.04 -3.54
CA ARG A 50 2.05 -7.41 -2.16
C ARG A 50 2.51 -6.36 -1.17
N LEU A 51 1.59 -5.93 -0.31
CA LEU A 51 1.87 -5.20 0.92
C LEU A 51 1.98 -6.19 2.09
N THR A 52 3.04 -6.08 2.88
CA THR A 52 3.28 -6.94 4.06
C THR A 52 3.47 -6.09 5.30
N ALA A 53 2.71 -6.38 6.36
CA ALA A 53 2.90 -5.67 7.63
C ALA A 53 4.28 -5.97 8.22
N THR A 54 4.98 -4.90 8.59
CA THR A 54 6.28 -5.01 9.27
C THR A 54 6.13 -4.99 10.79
N GLY A 55 4.96 -4.60 11.28
CA GLY A 55 4.52 -4.71 12.67
C GLY A 55 3.34 -5.69 12.82
N ARG A 56 2.40 -5.35 13.71
CA ARG A 56 1.28 -6.23 14.05
C ARG A 56 0.21 -6.34 12.95
N SER A 57 -0.06 -5.25 12.23
CA SER A 57 -1.11 -5.18 11.20
C SER A 57 -0.93 -3.96 10.28
N GLY A 58 -1.66 -3.94 9.15
CA GLY A 58 -1.88 -2.73 8.34
C GLY A 58 -3.16 -1.99 8.72
N GLY A 59 -3.57 -1.00 7.93
CA GLY A 59 -4.93 -0.45 7.97
C GLY A 59 -5.93 -1.34 7.23
N ASP A 60 -7.16 -0.84 7.04
CA ASP A 60 -8.16 -1.49 6.21
C ASP A 60 -7.97 -1.08 4.75
N PHE A 61 -8.00 -2.07 3.85
CA PHE A 61 -7.78 -1.88 2.42
C PHE A 61 -9.03 -2.31 1.65
N ASP A 62 -9.44 -1.46 0.69
CA ASP A 62 -10.61 -1.70 -0.15
C ASP A 62 -10.18 -2.17 -1.54
N TYR A 63 -9.42 -1.34 -2.26
CA TYR A 63 -8.94 -1.67 -3.60
C TYR A 63 -7.49 -1.25 -3.84
N LEU A 64 -6.92 -1.82 -4.91
CA LEU A 64 -5.71 -1.37 -5.57
C LEU A 64 -6.08 -0.95 -6.98
N GLU A 65 -5.80 0.30 -7.34
CA GLU A 65 -5.89 0.77 -8.72
C GLU A 65 -4.50 0.82 -9.34
N VAL A 66 -4.41 0.39 -10.60
CA VAL A 66 -3.19 0.48 -11.40
C VAL A 66 -3.49 1.32 -12.64
N SER A 67 -2.84 2.47 -12.73
CA SER A 67 -2.91 3.38 -13.86
C SER A 67 -1.52 3.65 -14.42
N ARG A 68 -1.45 4.02 -15.70
CA ARG A 68 -0.19 4.47 -16.30
C ARG A 68 0.08 5.90 -15.84
N THR A 69 1.28 6.15 -15.35
CA THR A 69 1.80 7.52 -15.23
C THR A 69 1.93 8.13 -16.63
N ALA A 70 1.53 9.39 -16.76
CA ALA A 70 1.67 10.18 -17.99
C ALA A 70 3.15 10.41 -18.34
#